data_AF-A0A6X8XQT7-F1
#
_entry.id   AF-A0A6X8XQT7-F1
#
_cell.length_a   1.000
_cell.length_b   1.000
_cell.length_c   1.000
_cell.angle_alpha   90.00
_cell.angle_beta   90.00
_cell.angle_gamma   90.00
#
_symmetry.space_group_name_H-M   'P 1'
#
loop_
_entity.id
_entity.type
_entity.pdbx_description
1 polymer ?
#
loop_
_entity_poly.entity_id
_entity_poly.type
_entity_poly.pdbx_seq_one_letter_code
_entity_poly.pdbx_strand_id
1 'polypeptide(L)'
;MLKMDYVEKLKRYADINQLPLKFAIYFSRWKMWILIPLEVLQKIDNSYVIDYTTAAPYSQMNRLGDAFIITQKPKMELHLFSENKNKTVSICRKENKIKWDIDGYKIFSDGIEITNKKEKIISYYLLTHGKWKNVIMEEIKNDNNVNGLKFTYSGNLEPFNNCGPYSRIISSVFNQLTTDISGNVSSLSLDIDPMIFNIFAPKDYQSEILPILRLHISHDN
;
A
#
# COMPACT_ATOMS: atom_id res chain seq x y z
N MET A 1 -14.76 -19.81 2.06
CA MET A 1 -15.85 -20.77 1.78
C MET A 1 -17.18 -20.05 1.95
N LEU A 2 -18.09 -20.18 0.99
CA LEU A 2 -19.42 -19.58 1.00
C LEU A 2 -20.45 -20.71 0.90
N LYS A 3 -21.52 -20.68 1.71
CA LYS A 3 -22.57 -21.71 1.66
C LYS A 3 -23.39 -21.59 0.36
N MET A 4 -23.78 -22.71 -0.23
CA MET A 4 -24.52 -22.73 -1.50
C MET A 4 -25.82 -21.93 -1.44
N ASP A 5 -26.67 -22.17 -0.43
CA ASP A 5 -27.95 -21.46 -0.26
C ASP A 5 -27.79 -19.94 -0.16
N TYR A 6 -26.68 -19.47 0.41
CA TYR A 6 -26.39 -18.04 0.50
C TYR A 6 -26.05 -17.46 -0.88
N VAL A 7 -25.19 -18.15 -1.63
CA VAL A 7 -24.82 -17.74 -3.00
C VAL A 7 -26.03 -17.78 -3.93
N GLU A 8 -26.90 -18.77 -3.82
CA GLU A 8 -28.12 -18.86 -4.63
C GLU A 8 -29.09 -17.70 -4.35
N LYS A 9 -29.24 -17.29 -3.09
CA LYS A 9 -30.04 -16.09 -2.74
C LYS A 9 -29.47 -14.83 -3.38
N LEU A 10 -28.15 -14.65 -3.31
CA LEU A 10 -27.48 -13.51 -3.96
C LEU A 10 -27.64 -13.54 -5.48
N LYS A 11 -27.54 -14.73 -6.09
CA LYS A 11 -27.73 -14.91 -7.53
C LYS A 11 -29.15 -14.52 -7.95
N ARG A 12 -30.18 -15.04 -7.27
CA ARG A 12 -31.58 -14.68 -7.55
C ARG A 12 -31.82 -13.18 -7.42
N TYR A 13 -31.25 -12.54 -6.40
CA TYR A 13 -31.34 -11.09 -6.24
C TYR A 13 -30.69 -10.34 -7.41
N ALA A 14 -29.51 -10.78 -7.85
CA ALA A 14 -28.81 -10.21 -8.99
C ALA A 14 -29.62 -10.38 -10.29
N ASP A 15 -30.20 -11.58 -10.51
CA ASP A 15 -31.04 -11.90 -11.67
C ASP A 15 -32.30 -11.01 -11.74
N ILE A 16 -32.99 -10.81 -10.61
CA ILE A 16 -34.16 -9.91 -10.51
C ILE A 16 -33.80 -8.48 -10.92
N ASN A 17 -32.61 -8.02 -10.52
CA ASN A 17 -32.14 -6.67 -10.82
C ASN A 17 -31.41 -6.57 -12.17
N GLN A 18 -31.26 -7.68 -12.91
CA GLN A 18 -30.49 -7.75 -14.16
C GLN A 18 -29.06 -7.23 -14.01
N LEU A 19 -28.43 -7.49 -12.86
CA LEU A 19 -27.07 -7.08 -12.54
C LEU A 19 -26.13 -8.29 -12.44
N PRO A 20 -24.85 -8.16 -12.80
CA PRO A 20 -23.88 -9.23 -12.61
C PRO A 20 -23.56 -9.43 -11.12
N LEU A 21 -23.60 -10.68 -10.64
CA LEU A 21 -23.13 -11.02 -9.31
C LEU A 21 -21.59 -11.15 -9.30
N LYS A 22 -20.93 -10.40 -8.41
CA LYS A 22 -19.49 -10.49 -8.17
C LYS A 22 -19.19 -10.55 -6.68
N PHE A 23 -18.07 -11.18 -6.34
CA PHE A 23 -17.58 -11.32 -4.99
C PHE A 23 -16.29 -10.53 -4.81
N ALA A 24 -16.30 -9.58 -3.86
CA ALA A 24 -15.11 -8.90 -3.38
C ALA A 24 -14.55 -9.68 -2.18
N ILE A 25 -13.34 -10.23 -2.32
CA ILE A 25 -12.70 -11.09 -1.33
C ILE A 25 -11.38 -10.46 -0.92
N TYR A 26 -11.18 -10.24 0.38
CA TYR A 26 -9.91 -9.82 0.94
C TYR A 26 -9.09 -11.03 1.38
N PHE A 27 -7.98 -11.29 0.69
CA PHE A 27 -7.03 -12.34 1.06
C PHE A 27 -6.01 -11.79 2.06
N SER A 28 -6.27 -11.96 3.35
CA SER A 28 -5.50 -11.38 4.45
C SER A 28 -3.99 -11.68 4.39
N ARG A 29 -3.59 -12.92 4.08
CA ARG A 29 -2.18 -13.31 3.91
C ARG A 29 -1.47 -12.48 2.84
N TRP A 30 -2.18 -12.15 1.77
CA TRP A 30 -1.65 -11.38 0.65
C TRP A 30 -1.93 -9.88 0.78
N LYS A 31 -2.75 -9.46 1.75
CA LYS A 31 -3.25 -8.08 1.90
C LYS A 31 -3.83 -7.51 0.61
N MET A 32 -4.61 -8.32 -0.10
CA MET A 32 -5.12 -7.97 -1.43
C MET A 32 -6.62 -8.20 -1.54
N TRP A 33 -7.29 -7.22 -2.14
CA TRP A 33 -8.65 -7.35 -2.62
C TRP A 33 -8.67 -7.98 -4.00
N ILE A 34 -9.61 -8.90 -4.20
CA ILE A 34 -9.88 -9.52 -5.48
C ILE A 34 -11.39 -9.43 -5.72
N LEU A 35 -11.77 -8.96 -6.91
CA LEU A 35 -13.16 -8.93 -7.36
C LEU A 35 -13.35 -9.94 -8.47
N ILE A 36 -14.12 -10.99 -8.24
CA ILE A 36 -14.34 -12.08 -9.21
C ILE A 36 -15.82 -12.30 -9.46
N PRO A 37 -16.20 -12.73 -10.68
CA PRO A 37 -17.57 -13.14 -10.94
C PRO A 37 -17.80 -14.55 -10.38
N LEU A 38 -19.08 -14.95 -10.22
CA LEU A 38 -19.46 -16.22 -9.59
C LEU A 38 -18.84 -17.44 -10.30
N GLU A 39 -18.69 -17.37 -11.62
CA GLU A 39 -18.24 -18.48 -12.48
C GLU A 39 -16.80 -18.93 -12.18
N VAL A 40 -16.01 -18.10 -11.51
CA VAL A 40 -14.64 -18.43 -11.10
C VAL A 40 -14.62 -19.26 -9.81
N LEU A 41 -15.69 -19.21 -8.99
CA LEU A 41 -15.78 -19.98 -7.76
C LEU A 41 -15.96 -21.47 -8.06
N GLN A 42 -15.20 -22.31 -7.36
CA GLN A 42 -15.30 -23.76 -7.48
C GLN A 42 -16.41 -24.27 -6.54
N LYS A 43 -17.31 -25.10 -7.07
CA LYS A 43 -18.33 -25.77 -6.27
C LYS A 43 -17.76 -27.06 -5.68
N ILE A 44 -17.77 -27.18 -4.37
CA ILE A 44 -17.38 -28.38 -3.62
C ILE A 44 -18.47 -28.68 -2.59
N ASP A 45 -19.05 -29.87 -2.67
CA ASP A 45 -20.20 -30.30 -1.87
C ASP A 45 -21.32 -29.24 -1.85
N ASN A 46 -21.68 -28.74 -0.67
CA ASN A 46 -22.70 -27.72 -0.46
C ASN A 46 -22.10 -26.30 -0.29
N SER A 47 -20.95 -26.04 -0.90
CA SER A 47 -20.22 -24.77 -0.76
C SER A 47 -19.52 -24.33 -2.05
N TYR A 48 -19.23 -23.03 -2.09
CA TYR A 48 -18.32 -22.42 -3.05
C TYR A 48 -17.00 -22.08 -2.37
N VAL A 49 -15.90 -22.40 -3.02
CA VAL A 49 -14.54 -22.15 -2.54
C VAL A 49 -13.68 -21.54 -3.64
N ILE A 50 -12.67 -20.80 -3.21
CA ILE A 50 -11.59 -20.33 -4.08
C ILE A 50 -10.37 -19.99 -3.24
N ASP A 51 -9.18 -20.16 -3.81
CA ASP A 51 -7.92 -19.69 -3.25
C ASP A 51 -7.39 -18.47 -4.01
N TYR A 52 -6.37 -17.83 -3.43
CA TYR A 52 -5.77 -16.64 -4.03
C TYR A 52 -5.15 -16.93 -5.40
N THR A 53 -4.48 -18.07 -5.56
CA THR A 53 -3.77 -18.45 -6.80
C THR A 53 -4.72 -18.60 -7.98
N THR A 54 -5.92 -19.10 -7.72
CA THR A 54 -7.00 -19.24 -8.70
C THR A 54 -7.72 -17.91 -8.90
N ALA A 55 -7.97 -17.13 -7.84
CA ALA A 55 -8.75 -15.90 -7.93
C ALA A 55 -7.99 -14.73 -8.58
N ALA A 56 -6.67 -14.61 -8.32
CA ALA A 56 -5.90 -13.42 -8.68
C ALA A 56 -5.87 -13.11 -10.19
N PRO A 57 -5.70 -14.08 -11.11
CA PRO A 57 -5.73 -13.83 -12.54
C PRO A 57 -7.07 -13.29 -13.06
N TYR A 58 -8.18 -13.62 -12.40
CA TYR A 58 -9.53 -13.22 -12.79
C TYR A 58 -10.02 -11.94 -12.08
N SER A 59 -9.15 -11.28 -11.32
CA SER A 59 -9.52 -10.07 -10.59
C SER A 59 -9.96 -8.94 -11.53
N GLN A 60 -11.14 -8.41 -11.27
CA GLN A 60 -11.76 -7.29 -11.98
C GLN A 60 -11.74 -6.00 -11.16
N MET A 61 -10.83 -5.89 -10.19
CA MET A 61 -10.69 -4.71 -9.32
C MET A 61 -10.43 -3.41 -10.12
N ASN A 62 -9.85 -3.53 -11.31
CA ASN A 62 -9.68 -2.41 -12.24
C ASN A 62 -11.01 -1.72 -12.61
N ARG A 63 -12.13 -2.46 -12.66
CA ARG A 63 -13.48 -1.92 -12.90
C ARG A 63 -13.93 -0.98 -11.78
N LEU A 64 -13.36 -1.11 -10.59
CA LEU A 64 -13.57 -0.22 -9.45
C LEU A 64 -12.47 0.86 -9.34
N GLY A 65 -11.64 1.03 -10.37
CA GLY A 65 -10.57 2.02 -10.40
C GLY A 65 -9.24 1.56 -9.81
N ASP A 66 -9.13 0.30 -9.37
CA ASP A 66 -7.86 -0.24 -8.88
C ASP A 66 -6.81 -0.30 -10.01
N ALA A 67 -5.56 -0.09 -9.64
CA ALA A 67 -4.43 -0.09 -10.57
C ALA A 67 -3.16 -0.43 -9.81
N PHE A 68 -2.20 -1.04 -10.50
CA PHE A 68 -0.85 -1.14 -9.97
C PHE A 68 -0.18 0.23 -10.05
N ILE A 69 0.39 0.67 -8.92
CA ILE A 69 1.14 1.91 -8.83
C ILE A 69 2.61 1.59 -9.11
N ILE A 70 3.16 2.21 -10.15
CA ILE A 70 4.54 2.01 -10.59
C ILE A 70 5.28 3.34 -10.55
N THR A 71 6.44 3.39 -9.90
CA THR A 71 7.34 4.55 -9.97
C THR A 71 8.42 4.30 -11.02
N GLN A 72 8.82 5.32 -11.78
CA GLN A 72 9.92 5.22 -12.75
C GLN A 72 11.31 5.44 -12.14
N LYS A 73 11.34 5.84 -10.87
CA LYS A 73 12.57 6.05 -10.10
C LYS A 73 12.60 5.01 -8.98
N PRO A 74 13.50 4.01 -9.05
CA PRO A 74 13.46 2.85 -8.19
C PRO A 74 14.16 3.10 -6.85
N LYS A 75 14.89 4.21 -6.72
CA LYS A 75 15.55 4.61 -5.47
C LYS A 75 14.86 5.82 -4.85
N MET A 76 14.34 5.60 -3.65
CA MET A 76 13.77 6.67 -2.84
C MET A 76 14.42 6.68 -1.47
N GLU A 77 14.53 7.85 -0.86
CA GLU A 77 15.16 8.02 0.44
C GLU A 77 14.26 8.80 1.38
N LEU A 78 14.08 8.31 2.61
CA LEU A 78 13.47 9.04 3.71
C LEU A 78 14.56 9.44 4.70
N HIS A 79 14.77 10.73 4.87
CA HIS A 79 15.74 11.27 5.81
C HIS A 79 14.96 11.85 6.98
N LEU A 80 15.15 11.29 8.17
CA LEU A 80 14.69 11.84 9.42
C LEU A 80 15.85 12.65 10.02
N PHE A 81 15.59 13.80 10.63
CA PHE A 81 16.63 14.62 11.23
C PHE A 81 16.14 15.38 12.48
N SER A 82 17.12 15.77 13.30
CA SER A 82 16.96 16.71 14.41
C SER A 82 17.76 17.98 14.08
N GLU A 83 17.14 19.15 14.17
CA GLU A 83 17.80 20.44 14.00
C GLU A 83 18.59 20.82 15.25
N ASN A 84 18.22 20.25 16.41
CA ASN A 84 18.96 20.45 17.64
C ASN A 84 20.24 19.60 17.66
N LYS A 85 21.39 20.25 17.43
CA LYS A 85 22.74 19.64 17.45
C LYS A 85 23.13 19.03 18.80
N ASN A 86 22.45 19.39 19.88
CA ASN A 86 22.69 18.85 21.23
C ASN A 86 21.80 17.63 21.54
N LYS A 87 20.83 17.31 20.68
CA LYS A 87 20.03 16.09 20.75
C LYS A 87 20.65 15.03 19.84
N THR A 88 21.55 14.23 20.40
CA THR A 88 22.09 13.06 19.70
C THR A 88 21.08 11.93 19.66
N VAL A 89 21.00 11.24 18.52
CA VAL A 89 20.29 9.96 18.44
C VAL A 89 21.03 8.95 19.32
N SER A 90 20.53 8.66 20.51
CA SER A 90 21.09 7.59 21.33
C SER A 90 20.53 6.25 20.86
N ILE A 91 21.31 5.54 20.04
CA ILE A 91 21.00 4.16 19.64
C ILE A 91 21.48 3.24 20.77
N CYS A 92 20.57 2.83 21.67
CA CYS A 92 20.90 1.89 22.72
C CYS A 92 21.01 0.48 22.13
N ARG A 93 22.20 0.11 21.65
CA ARG A 93 22.48 -1.20 21.03
C ARG A 93 22.22 -2.39 21.95
N LYS A 94 22.21 -2.19 23.28
CA LYS A 94 21.93 -3.25 24.27
C LYS A 94 20.43 -3.55 24.43
N GLU A 95 19.57 -2.57 24.22
CA GLU A 95 18.11 -2.71 24.42
C GLU A 95 17.33 -2.82 23.11
N ASN A 96 18.01 -2.74 21.97
CA ASN A 96 17.42 -2.65 20.63
C ASN A 96 16.36 -1.53 20.54
N LYS A 97 16.60 -0.42 21.25
CA LYS A 97 15.70 0.74 21.32
C LYS A 97 16.46 2.01 20.94
N ILE A 98 15.82 2.81 20.11
CA ILE A 98 16.27 4.16 19.74
C ILE A 98 15.25 5.12 20.33
N LYS A 99 15.68 6.00 21.23
CA LYS A 99 14.90 7.15 21.67
C LYS A 99 15.46 8.37 20.98
N TRP A 100 14.61 9.07 20.26
CA TRP A 100 15.01 10.21 19.46
C TRP A 100 13.82 11.13 19.19
N ASP A 101 14.05 12.42 19.39
CA ASP A 101 13.11 13.47 18.99
C ASP A 101 13.39 13.85 17.53
N ILE A 102 12.44 13.57 16.65
CA ILE A 102 12.53 13.91 15.23
C ILE A 102 11.92 15.30 15.03
N ASP A 103 12.72 16.27 14.60
CA ASP A 103 12.25 17.63 14.32
C ASP A 103 11.63 17.74 12.92
N GLY A 104 12.07 16.89 11.98
CA GLY A 104 11.55 16.91 10.62
C GLY A 104 11.96 15.72 9.76
N TYR A 105 11.44 15.72 8.54
CA TYR A 105 11.80 14.73 7.52
C TYR A 105 11.86 15.32 6.11
N LYS A 106 12.75 14.74 5.31
CA LYS A 106 12.91 15.00 3.88
C LYS A 106 12.75 13.70 3.10
N ILE A 107 12.20 13.81 1.89
CA ILE A 107 12.05 12.67 0.98
C ILE A 107 12.77 13.02 -0.31
N PHE A 108 13.54 12.05 -0.82
CA PHE A 108 14.27 12.18 -2.08
C PHE A 108 13.86 11.08 -3.05
N SER A 109 13.86 11.41 -4.35
CA SER A 109 13.76 10.44 -5.44
C SER A 109 14.94 10.63 -6.38
N ASP A 110 15.76 9.58 -6.54
CA ASP A 110 17.05 9.61 -7.25
C ASP A 110 17.93 10.82 -6.88
N GLY A 111 17.98 11.14 -5.58
CA GLY A 111 18.82 12.21 -5.04
C GLY A 111 18.22 13.62 -5.12
N ILE A 112 17.05 13.80 -5.75
CA ILE A 112 16.35 15.10 -5.82
C ILE A 112 15.33 15.18 -4.68
N GLU A 113 15.37 16.26 -3.89
CA GLU A 113 14.43 16.48 -2.80
C GLU A 113 13.01 16.76 -3.34
N ILE A 114 12.03 16.05 -2.79
CA ILE A 114 10.61 16.24 -3.10
C ILE A 114 10.06 17.34 -2.18
N THR A 115 9.91 18.54 -2.73
CA THR A 115 9.43 19.72 -2.00
C THR A 115 7.94 19.98 -2.20
N ASN A 116 7.35 19.51 -3.29
CA ASN A 116 5.92 19.64 -3.55
C ASN A 116 5.10 18.91 -2.47
N LYS A 117 4.16 19.61 -1.82
CA LYS A 117 3.37 19.06 -0.71
C LYS A 117 2.59 17.81 -1.10
N LYS A 118 1.97 17.76 -2.29
CA LYS A 118 1.20 16.60 -2.76
C LYS A 118 2.13 15.41 -3.02
N GLU A 119 3.24 15.63 -3.73
CA GLU A 119 4.22 14.57 -4.01
C GLU A 119 4.88 14.05 -2.73
N LYS A 120 5.14 14.92 -1.75
CA LYS A 120 5.70 14.53 -0.46
C LYS A 120 4.76 13.60 0.30
N ILE A 121 3.46 13.89 0.28
CA ILE A 121 2.42 13.01 0.85
C ILE A 121 2.39 11.67 0.10
N ILE A 122 2.31 11.69 -1.24
CA ILE A 122 2.31 10.46 -2.06
C ILE A 122 3.54 9.60 -1.74
N SER A 123 4.71 10.21 -1.75
CA SER A 123 5.98 9.54 -1.47
C SER A 123 5.99 8.91 -0.09
N TYR A 124 5.51 9.63 0.93
CA TYR A 124 5.42 9.09 2.28
C TYR A 124 4.61 7.80 2.32
N TYR A 125 3.44 7.77 1.69
CA TYR A 125 2.63 6.54 1.66
C TYR A 125 3.25 5.43 0.80
N LEU A 126 3.91 5.76 -0.32
CA LEU A 126 4.62 4.75 -1.11
C LEU A 126 5.76 4.12 -0.32
N LEU A 127 6.53 4.91 0.42
CA LEU A 127 7.65 4.43 1.24
C LEU A 127 7.20 3.54 2.41
N THR A 128 6.07 3.88 3.04
CA THR A 128 5.58 3.19 4.25
C THR A 128 4.68 1.99 3.93
N HIS A 129 3.89 2.06 2.85
CA HIS A 129 2.89 1.05 2.52
C HIS A 129 3.07 0.38 1.15
N GLY A 130 3.92 0.95 0.29
CA GLY A 130 4.28 0.35 -0.99
C GLY A 130 5.19 -0.87 -0.84
N LYS A 131 5.26 -1.66 -1.92
CA LYS A 131 6.15 -2.82 -1.99
C LYS A 131 7.55 -2.40 -2.43
N TRP A 132 8.54 -2.67 -1.59
CA TRP A 132 9.97 -2.43 -1.86
C TRP A 132 10.76 -3.73 -1.71
N LYS A 133 11.85 -3.87 -2.46
CA LYS A 133 12.70 -5.06 -2.40
C LYS A 133 13.57 -5.07 -1.17
N ASN A 134 14.30 -3.97 -0.95
CA ASN A 134 15.13 -3.77 0.22
C ASN A 134 14.94 -2.38 0.79
N VAL A 135 15.06 -2.29 2.11
CA VAL A 135 15.14 -1.05 2.86
C VAL A 135 16.42 -1.10 3.69
N ILE A 136 17.32 -0.15 3.46
CA ILE A 136 18.57 -0.02 4.21
C ILE A 136 18.44 1.18 5.13
N MET A 137 18.80 1.02 6.40
CA MET A 137 18.85 2.09 7.39
C MET A 137 20.29 2.48 7.65
N GLU A 138 20.60 3.77 7.56
CA GLU A 138 21.93 4.34 7.75
C GLU A 138 21.85 5.52 8.74
N GLU A 139 22.87 5.67 9.57
CA GLU A 139 23.02 6.84 10.45
C GLU A 139 23.54 8.03 9.64
N ILE A 140 22.87 9.18 9.74
CA ILE A 140 23.41 10.44 9.20
C ILE A 140 24.35 11.03 10.24
N LYS A 141 25.65 10.98 9.96
CA LYS A 141 26.71 11.46 10.86
C LYS A 141 27.22 12.82 10.38
N ASN A 142 27.26 13.79 11.29
CA ASN A 142 28.15 14.95 11.16
C ASN A 142 29.21 14.83 12.25
N ASP A 143 30.46 14.84 11.82
CA ASP A 143 31.63 14.60 12.67
C ASP A 143 31.50 13.25 13.41
N ASN A 144 31.21 13.27 14.72
CA ASN A 144 31.06 12.10 15.59
C ASN A 144 29.63 11.92 16.16
N ASN A 145 28.70 12.80 15.80
CA ASN A 145 27.33 12.76 16.31
C ASN A 145 26.37 12.25 15.24
N VAL A 146 25.51 11.31 15.64
CA VAL A 146 24.37 10.88 14.82
C VAL A 146 23.30 11.94 14.93
N ASN A 147 23.05 12.64 13.81
CA ASN A 147 22.08 13.74 13.71
C ASN A 147 20.79 13.32 12.99
N GLY A 148 20.75 12.11 12.43
CA GLY A 148 19.60 11.63 11.70
C GLY A 148 19.66 10.16 11.32
N LEU A 149 18.57 9.70 10.70
CA LEU A 149 18.46 8.38 10.10
C LEU A 149 18.05 8.53 8.63
N LYS A 150 18.72 7.79 7.76
CA LYS A 150 18.40 7.67 6.35
C LYS A 150 17.87 6.27 6.08
N PHE A 151 16.70 6.18 5.48
CA PHE A 151 16.14 4.94 4.95
C PHE A 151 16.21 4.98 3.43
N THR A 152 16.96 4.07 2.83
CA THR A 152 17.10 3.92 1.38
C THR A 152 16.25 2.75 0.91
N TYR A 153 15.27 3.05 0.06
CA TYR A 153 14.33 2.08 -0.51
C TYR A 153 14.74 1.78 -1.94
N SER A 154 14.83 0.48 -2.27
CA SER A 154 15.22 0.01 -3.60
C SER A 154 14.12 -0.81 -4.24
N GLY A 155 13.95 -0.59 -5.54
CA GLY A 155 12.89 -1.14 -6.34
C GLY A 155 12.93 -2.66 -6.44
N ASN A 156 11.76 -3.27 -6.66
CA ASN A 156 11.64 -4.68 -6.97
C ASN A 156 11.70 -5.00 -8.47
N LEU A 157 11.75 -3.99 -9.34
CA LEU A 157 11.70 -4.14 -10.80
C LEU A 157 12.47 -3.03 -11.52
N GLU A 158 13.80 -3.06 -11.52
CA GLU A 158 14.62 -2.06 -12.23
C GLU A 158 14.27 -1.96 -13.74
N PRO A 159 14.18 -0.75 -14.33
CA PRO A 159 14.44 0.58 -13.75
C PRO A 159 13.23 1.20 -13.01
N PHE A 160 12.15 0.46 -12.81
CA PHE A 160 10.93 0.91 -12.15
C PHE A 160 10.85 0.38 -10.69
N ASN A 161 9.81 0.78 -9.97
CA ASN A 161 9.38 0.01 -8.80
C ASN A 161 7.88 -0.23 -8.87
N ASN A 162 7.47 -1.49 -8.71
CA ASN A 162 6.06 -1.83 -8.54
C ASN A 162 5.69 -1.71 -7.06
N CYS A 163 5.02 -0.63 -6.69
CA CYS A 163 4.56 -0.37 -5.33
C CYS A 163 3.36 -1.26 -4.93
N GLY A 164 2.76 -1.99 -5.88
CA GLY A 164 1.60 -2.85 -5.69
C GLY A 164 0.29 -2.21 -6.13
N PRO A 165 -0.84 -2.95 -6.02
CA PRO A 165 -2.16 -2.41 -6.34
C PRO A 165 -2.57 -1.33 -5.34
N TYR A 166 -3.25 -0.31 -5.82
CA TYR A 166 -3.72 0.83 -5.04
C TYR A 166 -4.61 0.41 -3.87
N SER A 167 -5.51 -0.55 -4.07
CA SER A 167 -6.37 -1.13 -3.02
C SER A 167 -5.58 -1.73 -1.85
N ARG A 168 -4.40 -2.32 -2.10
CA ARG A 168 -3.51 -2.85 -1.07
C ARG A 168 -2.90 -1.72 -0.26
N ILE A 169 -2.46 -0.64 -0.90
CA ILE A 169 -1.87 0.51 -0.21
C ILE A 169 -2.91 1.13 0.72
N ILE A 170 -4.13 1.35 0.24
CA ILE A 170 -5.26 1.82 1.07
C ILE A 170 -5.53 0.87 2.25
N SER A 171 -5.62 -0.44 1.98
CA SER A 171 -5.88 -1.42 3.03
C SER A 171 -4.75 -1.44 4.08
N SER A 172 -3.51 -1.21 3.66
CA SER A 172 -2.35 -1.10 4.54
C SER A 172 -2.47 0.12 5.47
N VAL A 173 -2.87 1.27 4.94
CA VAL A 173 -3.14 2.49 5.72
C VAL A 173 -4.29 2.26 6.70
N PHE A 174 -5.40 1.69 6.22
CA PHE A 174 -6.56 1.38 7.06
C PHE A 174 -6.15 0.49 8.23
N ASN A 175 -5.46 -0.62 7.95
CA ASN A 175 -4.98 -1.54 8.99
C ASN A 175 -4.06 -0.85 10.00
N GLN A 176 -3.15 0.02 9.57
CA GLN A 176 -2.29 0.77 10.50
C GLN A 176 -3.11 1.64 11.47
N LEU A 177 -4.25 2.17 11.04
CA LEU A 177 -5.09 3.04 11.84
C LEU A 177 -6.13 2.27 12.68
N THR A 178 -6.45 1.03 12.31
CA THR A 178 -7.49 0.23 12.97
C THR A 178 -6.98 -1.00 13.70
N THR A 179 -5.65 -1.21 13.75
CA THR A 179 -5.05 -2.31 14.51
C THR A 179 -4.03 -1.81 15.52
N ASP A 180 -3.93 -2.50 16.66
CA ASP A 180 -2.87 -2.26 17.63
C ASP A 180 -1.53 -2.88 17.20
N ILE A 181 -0.49 -2.66 18.00
CA ILE A 181 0.86 -3.20 17.74
C ILE A 181 0.88 -4.74 17.75
N SER A 182 -0.08 -5.36 18.43
CA SER A 182 -0.27 -6.82 18.48
C SER A 182 -1.10 -7.35 17.29
N GLY A 183 -1.62 -6.47 16.43
CA GLY A 183 -2.45 -6.81 15.28
C GLY A 183 -3.93 -7.04 15.60
N ASN A 184 -4.38 -6.74 16.82
CA ASN A 184 -5.80 -6.82 17.17
C ASN A 184 -6.54 -5.60 16.64
N VAL A 185 -7.80 -5.80 16.25
CA VAL A 185 -8.66 -4.71 15.77
C VAL A 185 -8.98 -3.77 16.94
N SER A 186 -8.51 -2.52 16.84
CA SER A 186 -8.77 -1.46 17.81
C SER A 186 -9.98 -0.60 17.42
N SER A 187 -10.33 -0.56 16.12
CA SER A 187 -11.52 0.13 15.62
C SER A 187 -12.09 -0.53 14.37
N LEU A 188 -13.41 -0.43 14.17
CA LEU A 188 -14.09 -0.86 12.95
C LEU A 188 -14.40 0.30 11.98
N SER A 189 -14.18 1.54 12.43
CA SER A 189 -14.43 2.74 11.62
C SER A 189 -13.32 3.76 11.81
N LEU A 190 -13.08 4.55 10.78
CA LEU A 190 -12.14 5.65 10.85
C LEU A 190 -12.93 6.94 10.73
N ASP A 191 -12.79 7.82 11.72
CA ASP A 191 -13.31 9.18 11.66
C ASP A 191 -12.29 10.08 10.94
N ILE A 192 -12.02 9.71 9.67
CA ILE A 192 -11.10 10.44 8.80
C ILE A 192 -11.78 10.65 7.45
N ASP A 193 -11.54 11.83 6.87
CA ASP A 193 -12.05 12.17 5.54
C ASP A 193 -11.53 11.15 4.50
N PRO A 194 -12.40 10.42 3.79
CA PRO A 194 -12.00 9.49 2.74
C PRO A 194 -11.17 10.13 1.63
N MET A 195 -11.18 11.46 1.49
CA MET A 195 -10.27 12.18 0.59
C MET A 195 -8.79 11.90 0.88
N ILE A 196 -8.41 11.46 2.09
CA ILE A 196 -7.04 11.00 2.35
C ILE A 196 -6.66 9.78 1.50
N PHE A 197 -7.61 9.08 0.88
CA PHE A 197 -7.29 7.98 -0.03
C PHE A 197 -7.15 8.46 -1.47
N ASN A 198 -7.60 9.68 -1.81
CA ASN A 198 -7.43 10.30 -3.12
C ASN A 198 -5.98 10.76 -3.40
N ILE A 199 -5.01 10.19 -2.69
CA ILE A 199 -3.62 10.64 -2.69
C ILE A 199 -2.87 10.19 -3.93
N PHE A 200 -3.11 8.98 -4.45
CA PHE A 200 -2.25 8.45 -5.50
C PHE A 200 -2.73 8.83 -6.90
N ALA A 201 -1.93 9.68 -7.55
CA ALA A 201 -1.94 9.94 -8.99
C ALA A 201 -3.36 10.07 -9.58
N PRO A 202 -4.04 11.22 -9.35
CA PRO A 202 -5.21 11.57 -10.13
C PRO A 202 -4.87 11.49 -11.63
N LYS A 203 -5.89 11.34 -12.50
CA LYS A 203 -5.68 11.02 -13.94
C LYS A 203 -4.73 11.99 -14.66
N ASP A 204 -4.61 13.20 -14.15
CA ASP A 204 -3.80 14.32 -14.62
C ASP A 204 -2.47 14.50 -13.88
N TYR A 205 -2.07 13.54 -13.03
CA TYR A 205 -0.81 13.61 -12.28
C TYR A 205 0.39 13.56 -13.24
N GLN A 206 1.17 14.64 -13.22
CA GLN A 206 2.44 14.75 -13.92
C GLN A 206 3.49 15.24 -12.93
N SER A 207 4.66 14.58 -12.96
CA SER A 207 5.78 14.93 -12.10
C SER A 207 7.09 14.52 -12.77
N GLU A 208 8.05 15.44 -12.77
CA GLU A 208 9.42 15.16 -13.21
C GLU A 208 10.25 14.51 -12.08
N ILE A 209 9.94 14.84 -10.82
CA ILE A 209 10.69 14.36 -9.65
C ILE A 209 10.21 12.98 -9.24
N LEU A 210 8.89 12.73 -9.25
CA LEU A 210 8.28 11.45 -8.88
C LEU A 210 7.28 11.00 -9.97
N PRO A 211 7.77 10.50 -11.12
CA PRO A 211 6.90 9.98 -12.17
C PRO A 211 6.18 8.70 -11.69
N ILE A 212 4.85 8.75 -11.67
CA ILE A 212 3.99 7.63 -11.25
C ILE A 212 3.12 7.20 -12.43
N LEU A 213 3.10 5.90 -12.68
CA LEU A 213 2.25 5.25 -13.67
C LEU A 213 1.19 4.40 -12.97
N ARG A 214 -0.01 4.37 -13.56
CA ARG A 214 -1.10 3.49 -13.18
C ARG A 214 -1.25 2.40 -14.22
N LEU A 215 -0.83 1.19 -13.88
CA LEU A 215 -1.03 0.03 -14.74
C LEU A 215 -2.37 -0.62 -14.40
N HIS A 216 -3.31 -0.53 -15.34
CA HIS A 216 -4.56 -1.25 -15.28
C HIS A 216 -4.40 -2.60 -15.96
N ILE A 217 -4.71 -3.68 -15.24
CA ILE A 217 -4.76 -5.02 -15.80
C ILE A 217 -6.24 -5.35 -16.02
N SER A 218 -6.64 -5.50 -17.28
CA SER A 218 -7.96 -6.00 -17.67
C SER A 218 -7.79 -7.33 -18.39
N HIS A 219 -8.75 -8.23 -18.16
CA HIS A 219 -9.05 -9.28 -19.13
C HIS A 219 -10.23 -8.79 -19.96
N ASP A 220 -10.06 -8.78 -21.28
CA ASP A 220 -11.17 -8.63 -22.21
C ASP A 220 -11.89 -9.98 -22.25
N ASN A 221 -13.12 -10.00 -21.71
CA ASN A 221 -14.10 -11.04 -21.98
C ASN A 221 -15.21 -10.41 -22.80
#